data_AF-A0A1B9ASV9-F1
#
_entry.id   AF-A0A1B9ASV9-F1
#
_cell.length_a   1.000
_cell.length_b   1.000
_cell.length_c   1.000
_cell.angle_alpha   90.00
_cell.angle_beta   90.00
_cell.angle_gamma   90.00
#
_symmetry.space_group_name_H-M   'P 1'
#
loop_
_entity.id
_entity.type
_entity.pdbx_description
1 polymer ?
#
loop_
_entity_poly.entity_id
_entity_poly.type
_entity_poly.pdbx_seq_one_letter_code
_entity_poly.pdbx_strand_id
1 'polypeptide(L)'
;MGMNDFIEFFRGMSGKISSNVLAGVQGQATPQNISFMRQLEKEARKKDDLNCPLDQLDVVVFDIETTGFFPDKGDQMISIGAVKMHGCEILTEESFYSLIKTDIPLSPEITSLTNITGKELQAAPESSDVLMNFFKFVSTKSLVAHHSQHEQSFMHKFTWDVTRTKFQHRILDTSFLTQLFNPVSSSNALEDLCAGCGIEIKNRHHALGDAFMTARLWGYYLSKAQEAGFKNLSEIYNHIARYR
;
A
#
# COMPACT_ATOMS: atom_id res chain seq x y z
N MET A 1 5.94 -27.67 28.36
CA MET A 1 6.41 -26.37 27.82
C MET A 1 5.51 -25.29 28.40
N GLY A 2 6.01 -24.59 29.43
CA GLY A 2 5.21 -23.67 30.24
C GLY A 2 5.28 -22.24 29.71
N MET A 3 4.26 -21.43 30.05
CA MET A 3 4.16 -20.00 29.69
C MET A 3 5.41 -19.16 30.00
N ASN A 4 6.30 -19.61 30.88
CA ASN A 4 7.54 -18.90 31.21
C ASN A 4 8.58 -18.92 30.07
N ASP A 5 8.64 -19.96 29.23
CA ASP A 5 9.55 -20.01 28.07
C ASP A 5 9.11 -19.03 26.96
N PHE A 6 7.79 -18.81 26.85
CA PHE A 6 7.19 -17.86 25.90
C PHE A 6 7.42 -16.41 26.31
N ILE A 7 7.46 -16.13 27.62
CA ILE A 7 7.73 -14.79 28.16
C ILE A 7 9.23 -14.46 28.07
N GLU A 8 10.14 -15.44 28.21
CA GLU A 8 11.57 -15.23 27.96
C GLU A 8 11.88 -14.96 26.48
N PHE A 9 11.18 -15.63 25.55
CA PHE A 9 11.29 -15.35 24.11
C PHE A 9 10.93 -13.89 23.78
N PHE A 10 9.85 -13.35 24.38
CA PHE A 10 9.45 -11.96 24.17
C PHE A 10 10.34 -10.94 24.89
N ARG A 11 10.95 -11.33 26.02
CA ARG A 11 11.87 -10.46 26.76
C ARG A 11 13.23 -10.30 26.08
N GLY A 12 13.61 -11.23 25.19
CA GLY A 12 14.77 -11.14 24.29
C GLY A 12 14.57 -10.21 23.07
N MET A 13 13.32 -9.91 22.69
CA MET A 13 13.00 -8.99 21.58
C MET A 13 12.95 -7.51 21.99
N SER A 14 13.12 -7.19 23.28
CA SER A 14 13.39 -5.83 23.75
C SER A 14 14.89 -5.50 23.62
N GLY A 15 15.45 -5.75 22.44
CA GLY A 15 16.84 -5.51 22.11
C GLY A 15 17.02 -4.11 21.53
N LYS A 16 17.52 -3.20 22.36
CA LYS A 16 18.27 -1.97 22.05
C LYS A 16 18.53 -1.76 20.56
N ILE A 17 18.00 -0.66 20.01
CA ILE A 17 18.43 -0.12 18.72
C ILE A 17 19.94 0.05 18.80
N SER A 18 20.65 -0.83 18.10
CA SER A 18 22.09 -0.84 17.99
C SER A 18 22.54 0.49 17.38
N SER A 19 23.40 1.21 18.09
CA SER A 19 24.12 2.40 17.62
C SER A 19 24.92 2.15 16.33
N ASN A 20 25.05 0.90 15.88
CA ASN A 20 25.79 0.54 14.66
C ASN A 20 24.96 0.65 13.37
N VAL A 21 23.67 0.99 13.43
CA VAL A 21 22.88 1.34 12.22
C VAL A 21 23.30 2.71 11.64
N LEU A 22 24.02 3.54 12.42
CA LEU A 22 24.49 4.86 11.97
C LEU A 22 25.78 4.84 11.14
N ALA A 23 26.52 3.72 11.07
CA ALA A 23 27.86 3.68 10.45
C ALA A 23 27.88 3.11 9.01
N GLY A 24 26.72 2.81 8.43
CA GLY A 24 26.58 2.25 7.07
C GLY A 24 25.94 3.23 6.10
N VAL A 25 26.34 4.50 6.12
CA VAL A 25 25.79 5.54 5.24
C VAL A 25 26.54 5.52 3.90
N GLN A 26 26.03 4.72 2.97
CA GLN A 26 26.24 4.90 1.53
C GLN A 26 24.89 5.09 0.80
N GLY A 27 23.90 5.65 1.49
CA GLY A 27 22.63 6.10 0.91
C GLY A 27 22.20 7.42 1.57
N GLN A 28 21.89 8.42 0.74
CA GLN A 28 21.69 9.83 1.08
C GLN A 28 20.42 10.12 1.89
N ALA A 29 20.27 9.56 3.09
CA ALA A 29 19.19 9.97 3.99
C ALA A 29 19.60 11.24 4.75
N THR A 30 18.99 12.39 4.42
CA THR A 30 19.24 13.64 5.16
C THR A 30 18.76 13.51 6.61
N PRO A 31 19.37 14.24 7.58
CA PRO A 31 18.88 14.27 8.97
C PRO A 31 17.40 14.65 9.08
N GLN A 32 16.92 15.51 8.18
CA GLN A 32 15.51 15.90 8.07
C GLN A 32 14.63 14.70 7.70
N ASN A 33 14.98 13.93 6.66
CA ASN A 33 14.24 12.73 6.27
C ASN A 33 14.22 11.69 7.40
N ILE A 34 15.33 11.50 8.10
CA ILE A 34 15.40 10.59 9.26
C ILE A 34 14.46 11.04 10.38
N SER A 35 14.42 12.34 10.69
CA SER A 35 13.53 12.88 11.72
C SER A 35 12.05 12.73 11.36
N PHE A 36 11.71 12.99 10.09
CA PHE A 36 10.37 12.82 9.54
C PHE A 36 9.90 11.37 9.62
N MET A 37 10.74 10.42 9.19
CA MET A 37 10.43 8.98 9.24
C MET A 37 10.17 8.50 10.67
N ARG A 38 10.99 8.94 11.64
CA ARG A 38 10.77 8.61 13.06
C ARG A 38 9.47 9.17 13.61
N GLN A 39 9.09 10.37 13.19
CA GLN A 39 7.83 10.99 13.60
C GLN A 39 6.64 10.21 13.02
N LEU A 40 6.67 9.92 11.71
CA LEU A 40 5.64 9.10 11.05
C LEU A 40 5.47 7.74 11.74
N GLU A 41 6.57 7.05 12.05
CA GLU A 41 6.55 5.78 12.78
C GLU A 41 5.82 5.88 14.13
N LYS A 42 6.10 6.95 14.88
CA LYS A 42 5.51 7.17 16.20
C LYS A 42 4.02 7.46 16.11
N GLU A 43 3.59 8.19 15.09
CA GLU A 43 2.19 8.57 14.89
C GLU A 43 1.36 7.40 14.32
N ALA A 44 1.90 6.66 13.34
CA ALA A 44 1.24 5.49 12.75
C ALA A 44 0.93 4.41 13.80
N ARG A 45 1.83 4.19 14.78
CA ARG A 45 1.62 3.24 15.89
C ARG A 45 0.46 3.58 16.82
N LYS A 46 0.00 4.84 16.83
CA LYS A 46 -1.08 5.31 17.70
C LYS A 46 -2.44 5.29 17.02
N LYS A 47 -2.49 5.10 15.70
CA LYS A 47 -3.72 5.18 14.93
C LYS A 47 -4.50 3.87 15.02
N ASP A 48 -5.76 3.96 15.45
CA ASP A 48 -6.66 2.81 15.56
C ASP A 48 -7.66 2.79 14.40
N ASP A 49 -7.14 2.54 13.19
CA ASP A 49 -7.96 2.50 11.98
C ASP A 49 -8.95 1.32 11.99
N LEU A 50 -8.73 0.28 12.82
CA LEU A 50 -9.61 -0.89 12.84
C LEU A 50 -10.92 -0.64 13.60
N ASN A 51 -10.88 0.18 14.65
CA ASN A 51 -12.07 0.51 15.43
C ASN A 51 -12.70 1.87 15.03
N CYS A 52 -12.08 2.59 14.09
CA CYS A 52 -12.63 3.81 13.51
C CYS A 52 -13.98 3.52 12.81
N PRO A 53 -15.01 4.37 13.01
CA PRO A 53 -16.24 4.29 12.22
C PRO A 53 -15.96 4.29 10.71
N LEU A 54 -16.61 3.39 9.95
CA LEU A 54 -16.35 3.24 8.52
C LEU A 54 -16.60 4.53 7.72
N ASP A 55 -17.55 5.36 8.16
CA ASP A 55 -17.88 6.66 7.54
C ASP A 55 -16.83 7.75 7.83
N GLN A 56 -16.00 7.56 8.85
CA GLN A 56 -14.91 8.47 9.24
C GLN A 56 -13.53 7.91 8.90
N LEU A 57 -13.48 6.79 8.18
CA LEU A 57 -12.25 6.08 7.91
C LEU A 57 -11.43 6.77 6.83
N ASP A 58 -10.33 7.41 7.24
CA ASP A 58 -9.36 8.01 6.33
C ASP A 58 -8.29 7.02 5.87
N VAL A 59 -8.29 6.71 4.57
CA VAL A 59 -7.32 5.81 3.92
C VAL A 59 -6.73 6.44 2.67
N VAL A 60 -5.65 5.84 2.18
CA VAL A 60 -5.07 6.14 0.88
C VAL A 60 -5.08 4.86 0.05
N VAL A 61 -5.80 4.87 -1.06
CA VAL A 61 -5.82 3.76 -2.00
C VAL A 61 -4.67 3.97 -2.97
N PHE A 62 -3.89 2.94 -3.24
CA PHE A 62 -2.75 3.03 -4.14
C PHE A 62 -2.57 1.76 -4.96
N ASP A 63 -1.83 1.92 -6.05
CA ASP A 63 -1.43 0.86 -6.97
C ASP A 63 -0.02 1.20 -7.52
N ILE A 64 0.68 0.19 -8.04
CA ILE A 64 2.04 0.31 -8.55
C ILE A 64 2.19 -0.41 -9.88
N GLU A 65 3.02 0.15 -10.76
CA GLU A 65 3.52 -0.58 -11.92
C GLU A 65 4.96 -1.01 -11.66
N THR A 66 5.32 -2.20 -12.12
CA THR A 66 6.60 -2.84 -11.83
C THR A 66 7.21 -3.49 -13.07
N THR A 67 8.52 -3.76 -13.02
CA THR A 67 9.21 -4.50 -14.10
C THR A 67 8.96 -6.01 -14.06
N GLY A 68 8.21 -6.51 -13.07
CA GLY A 68 8.02 -7.93 -12.79
C GLY A 68 7.45 -8.15 -11.40
N PHE A 69 7.50 -9.38 -10.88
CA PHE A 69 6.78 -9.75 -9.65
C PHE A 69 7.67 -9.95 -8.42
N PHE A 70 8.99 -9.96 -8.57
CA PHE A 70 9.92 -10.43 -7.54
C PHE A 70 10.95 -9.35 -7.19
N PRO A 71 10.64 -8.44 -6.24
CA PRO A 71 11.53 -7.35 -5.88
C PRO A 71 12.88 -7.82 -5.30
N ASP A 72 12.89 -8.98 -4.63
CA ASP A 72 14.12 -9.60 -4.12
C ASP A 72 15.00 -10.22 -5.22
N LYS A 73 14.46 -10.39 -6.43
CA LYS A 73 15.19 -10.89 -7.62
C LYS A 73 15.61 -9.77 -8.57
N GLY A 74 15.38 -8.51 -8.21
CA GLY A 74 15.83 -7.35 -8.98
C GLY A 74 14.72 -6.63 -9.75
N ASP A 75 13.46 -7.09 -9.69
CA ASP A 75 12.35 -6.31 -10.25
C ASP A 75 12.17 -4.99 -9.50
N GLN A 76 11.84 -3.92 -10.22
CA GLN A 76 11.73 -2.58 -9.68
C GLN A 76 10.34 -1.98 -9.90
N MET A 77 9.94 -1.09 -9.00
CA MET A 77 8.78 -0.23 -9.19
C MET A 77 9.11 0.85 -10.21
N ILE A 78 8.23 1.07 -11.18
CA ILE A 78 8.40 2.05 -12.26
C ILE A 78 7.37 3.17 -12.22
N SER A 79 6.24 2.95 -11.55
CA SER A 79 5.32 4.03 -11.20
C SER A 79 4.52 3.70 -9.94
N ILE A 80 4.02 4.75 -9.29
CA ILE A 80 3.12 4.66 -8.14
C ILE A 80 2.00 5.69 -8.30
N GLY A 81 0.78 5.26 -8.06
CA GLY A 81 -0.42 6.09 -8.12
C GLY A 81 -1.24 5.91 -6.85
N ALA A 82 -1.79 6.99 -6.33
CA ALA A 82 -2.58 6.96 -5.11
C ALA A 82 -3.65 8.04 -5.06
N VAL A 83 -4.71 7.78 -4.30
CA VAL A 83 -5.79 8.73 -4.04
C VAL A 83 -6.27 8.59 -2.61
N LYS A 84 -6.57 9.71 -1.96
CA LYS A 84 -7.14 9.69 -0.61
C LYS A 84 -8.64 9.43 -0.64
N MET A 85 -9.12 8.80 0.43
CA MET A 85 -10.53 8.60 0.66
C MET A 85 -10.91 9.01 2.08
N HIS A 86 -12.15 9.47 2.22
CA HIS A 86 -12.83 9.68 3.49
C HIS A 86 -14.08 8.80 3.51
N GLY A 87 -14.06 7.75 4.32
CA GLY A 87 -15.08 6.70 4.29
C GLY A 87 -15.23 6.10 2.89
N CYS A 88 -16.42 6.23 2.32
CA CYS A 88 -16.75 5.73 0.97
C CYS A 88 -16.41 6.73 -0.15
N GLU A 89 -16.05 7.96 0.18
CA GLU A 89 -15.86 9.05 -0.78
C GLU A 89 -14.41 9.16 -1.26
N ILE A 90 -14.24 9.38 -2.56
CA ILE A 90 -12.94 9.62 -3.19
C ILE A 90 -12.65 11.13 -3.16
N LEU A 91 -11.52 11.52 -2.60
CA LEU A 91 -11.04 12.91 -2.61
C LEU A 91 -10.22 13.11 -3.89
N THR A 92 -10.88 13.34 -5.03
CA THR A 92 -10.26 13.35 -6.37
C THR A 92 -9.09 14.34 -6.51
N GLU A 93 -9.21 15.51 -5.87
CA GLU A 93 -8.17 16.56 -5.87
C GLU A 93 -6.97 16.20 -4.99
N GLU A 94 -7.10 15.17 -4.14
CA GLU A 94 -6.03 14.66 -3.29
C GLU A 94 -5.50 13.33 -3.85
N SER A 95 -4.89 13.43 -5.04
CA SER A 95 -4.19 12.33 -5.70
C SER A 95 -2.68 12.54 -5.78
N PHE A 96 -1.95 11.45 -5.93
CA PHE A 96 -0.50 11.42 -6.11
C PHE A 96 -0.16 10.47 -7.25
N TYR A 97 0.77 10.88 -8.11
CA TYR A 97 1.32 10.02 -9.15
C TYR A 97 2.78 10.38 -9.38
N SER A 98 3.60 9.36 -9.58
CA SER A 98 4.99 9.54 -10.02
C SER A 98 5.46 8.33 -10.80
N LEU A 99 6.18 8.59 -11.89
CA LEU A 99 7.15 7.63 -12.41
C LEU A 99 8.35 7.54 -11.46
N ILE A 100 9.09 6.44 -11.55
CA ILE A 100 10.27 6.19 -10.73
C ILE A 100 11.44 5.88 -11.65
N LYS A 101 12.55 6.59 -11.44
CA LYS A 101 13.73 6.36 -12.26
C LYS A 101 14.27 4.95 -12.10
N THR A 102 14.52 4.30 -13.22
CA THR A 102 15.17 2.99 -13.29
C THR A 102 16.10 2.91 -14.50
N ASP A 103 17.24 2.25 -14.29
CA ASP A 103 18.20 1.90 -15.34
C ASP A 103 17.95 0.49 -15.91
N ILE A 104 16.93 -0.21 -15.39
CA ILE A 104 16.55 -1.53 -15.89
C ILE A 104 15.83 -1.36 -17.24
N PRO A 105 16.26 -2.06 -18.30
CA PRO A 105 15.54 -2.08 -19.56
C PRO A 105 14.14 -2.69 -19.38
N LEU A 106 13.11 -1.98 -19.84
CA LEU A 106 11.76 -2.53 -19.89
C LEU A 106 11.62 -3.56 -21.01
N SER A 107 10.90 -4.65 -20.73
CA SER A 107 10.48 -5.57 -21.77
C SER A 107 9.43 -4.89 -22.69
N PRO A 108 9.33 -5.32 -23.97
CA PRO A 108 8.28 -4.85 -24.86
C PRO A 108 6.87 -5.11 -24.32
N GLU A 109 6.68 -6.21 -23.59
CA GLU A 109 5.42 -6.57 -22.96
C GLU A 109 5.00 -5.54 -21.91
N ILE A 110 5.90 -5.17 -21.00
CA ILE A 110 5.61 -4.18 -19.93
C ILE A 110 5.39 -2.79 -20.53
N THR A 111 6.16 -2.43 -21.55
CA THR A 111 5.97 -1.17 -22.28
C THR A 111 4.60 -1.13 -22.95
N SER A 112 4.19 -2.23 -23.59
CA SER A 112 2.88 -2.33 -24.23
C SER A 112 1.73 -2.36 -23.22
N LEU A 113 1.96 -2.93 -22.04
CA LEU A 113 0.96 -3.04 -20.99
C LEU A 113 0.72 -1.67 -20.33
N THR A 114 1.80 -1.01 -19.91
CA THR A 114 1.74 0.20 -19.07
C THR A 114 1.79 1.50 -19.86
N ASN A 115 2.18 1.44 -21.13
CA ASN A 115 2.53 2.58 -21.97
C ASN A 115 3.71 3.44 -21.45
N ILE A 116 4.43 2.97 -20.44
CA ILE A 116 5.61 3.64 -19.89
C ILE A 116 6.82 3.30 -20.75
N THR A 117 7.55 4.31 -21.21
CA THR A 117 8.77 4.12 -21.99
C THR A 117 10.02 4.22 -21.13
N GLY A 118 11.09 3.52 -21.55
CA GLY A 118 12.40 3.65 -20.90
C GLY A 118 12.94 5.08 -20.90
N LYS A 119 12.59 5.90 -21.90
CA LYS A 119 12.99 7.31 -21.95
C LYS A 119 12.31 8.14 -20.85
N GLU A 120 11.04 7.89 -20.57
CA GLU A 120 10.32 8.53 -19.46
C GLU A 120 10.90 8.13 -18.12
N LEU A 121 11.24 6.84 -17.95
CA LEU A 121 11.87 6.34 -16.72
C LEU A 121 13.25 6.94 -16.50
N GLN A 122 14.06 7.11 -17.55
CA GLN A 122 15.36 7.78 -17.43
C GLN A 122 15.25 9.26 -17.03
N ALA A 123 14.13 9.92 -17.38
CA ALA A 123 13.83 11.30 -17.02
C ALA A 123 13.01 11.43 -15.72
N ALA A 124 12.58 10.31 -15.13
CA ALA A 124 11.74 10.30 -13.94
C ALA A 124 12.50 10.75 -12.68
N PRO A 125 11.80 11.15 -11.62
CA PRO A 125 12.42 11.49 -10.35
C PRO A 125 13.16 10.30 -9.72
N GLU A 126 14.18 10.60 -8.92
CA GLU A 126 14.94 9.60 -8.17
C GLU A 126 14.05 8.90 -7.13
N SER A 127 14.30 7.60 -6.90
CA SER A 127 13.56 6.76 -5.95
C SER A 127 13.43 7.37 -4.56
N SER A 128 14.46 8.08 -4.09
CA SER A 128 14.43 8.78 -2.80
C SER A 128 13.39 9.88 -2.73
N ASP A 129 13.26 10.67 -3.80
CA ASP A 129 12.34 11.79 -3.85
C ASP A 129 10.90 11.29 -3.95
N VAL A 130 10.67 10.27 -4.80
CA VAL A 130 9.35 9.66 -4.93
C VAL A 130 8.89 9.07 -3.60
N LEU A 131 9.74 8.27 -2.92
CA LEU A 131 9.39 7.67 -1.65
C LEU A 131 9.06 8.71 -0.58
N MET A 132 9.88 9.77 -0.46
CA MET A 132 9.64 10.82 0.53
C MET A 132 8.38 11.62 0.22
N ASN A 133 8.11 11.92 -1.05
CA ASN A 133 6.90 12.63 -1.44
C ASN A 133 5.65 11.77 -1.25
N PHE A 134 5.73 10.46 -1.55
CA PHE A 134 4.66 9.51 -1.27
C PHE A 134 4.37 9.42 0.22
N PHE A 135 5.40 9.29 1.08
CA PHE A 135 5.20 9.27 2.54
C PHE A 135 4.63 10.57 3.11
N LYS A 136 4.97 11.73 2.54
CA LYS A 136 4.32 13.00 2.90
C LYS A 136 2.85 13.01 2.51
N PHE A 137 2.53 12.52 1.32
CA PHE A 137 1.16 12.42 0.83
C PHE A 137 0.31 11.49 1.69
N VAL A 138 0.82 10.28 1.98
CA VAL A 138 0.14 9.27 2.81
C VAL A 138 0.04 9.71 4.26
N SER A 139 1.09 10.38 4.77
CA SER A 139 1.24 10.72 6.18
C SER A 139 1.10 9.46 7.03
N THR A 140 0.12 9.41 7.94
CA THR A 140 -0.11 8.32 8.90
C THR A 140 -1.29 7.44 8.54
N LYS A 141 -1.91 7.65 7.37
CA LYS A 141 -3.10 6.90 6.93
C LYS A 141 -2.75 5.46 6.58
N SER A 142 -3.65 4.53 6.86
CA SER A 142 -3.58 3.17 6.31
C SER A 142 -3.69 3.23 4.79
N LEU A 143 -2.92 2.38 4.14
CA LEU A 143 -2.99 2.17 2.70
C LEU A 143 -4.02 1.09 2.37
N VAL A 144 -4.58 1.16 1.17
CA VAL A 144 -5.48 0.15 0.61
C VAL A 144 -4.96 -0.24 -0.78
N ALA A 145 -4.92 -1.53 -1.07
CA ALA A 145 -4.54 -2.08 -2.37
C ALA A 145 -5.40 -3.31 -2.72
N HIS A 146 -5.42 -3.69 -4.00
CA HIS A 146 -6.10 -4.88 -4.48
C HIS A 146 -5.10 -6.02 -4.71
N HIS A 147 -5.25 -7.15 -4.01
CA HIS A 147 -4.23 -8.22 -3.94
C HIS A 147 -2.87 -7.72 -3.43
N SER A 148 -2.94 -7.08 -2.27
CA SER A 148 -1.89 -6.27 -1.63
C SER A 148 -0.55 -6.96 -1.40
N GLN A 149 -0.42 -8.27 -1.60
CA GLN A 149 0.84 -8.99 -1.42
C GLN A 149 1.92 -8.47 -2.38
N HIS A 150 1.54 -8.12 -3.61
CA HIS A 150 2.45 -7.54 -4.59
C HIS A 150 2.97 -6.19 -4.08
N GLU A 151 2.06 -5.26 -3.76
CA GLU A 151 2.39 -3.92 -3.29
C GLU A 151 3.19 -3.96 -1.98
N GLN A 152 2.82 -4.83 -1.04
CA GLN A 152 3.54 -5.02 0.22
C GLN A 152 5.00 -5.39 -0.05
N SER A 153 5.25 -6.39 -0.89
CA SER A 153 6.61 -6.86 -1.17
C SER A 153 7.48 -5.76 -1.80
N PHE A 154 6.93 -5.01 -2.75
CA PHE A 154 7.62 -3.90 -3.39
C PHE A 154 7.83 -2.72 -2.45
N MET A 155 6.83 -2.32 -1.65
CA MET A 155 6.97 -1.23 -0.69
C MET A 155 8.00 -1.54 0.40
N HIS A 156 8.07 -2.79 0.87
CA HIS A 156 9.10 -3.23 1.79
C HIS A 156 10.50 -3.09 1.19
N LYS A 157 10.71 -3.62 -0.03
CA LYS A 157 12.01 -3.54 -0.73
C LYS A 157 12.39 -2.10 -1.05
N PHE A 158 11.46 -1.34 -1.64
CA PHE A 158 11.65 0.05 -2.06
C PHE A 158 12.01 0.95 -0.88
N THR A 159 11.30 0.81 0.25
CA THR A 159 11.61 1.54 1.48
C THR A 159 12.99 1.17 2.01
N TRP A 160 13.32 -0.12 2.05
CA TRP A 160 14.60 -0.59 2.55
C TRP A 160 15.77 -0.11 1.70
N ASP A 161 15.67 -0.18 0.38
CA ASP A 161 16.76 0.21 -0.52
C ASP A 161 17.08 1.70 -0.43
N VAL A 162 16.05 2.53 -0.30
CA VAL A 162 16.19 3.99 -0.19
C VAL A 162 16.64 4.43 1.20
N THR A 163 16.04 3.87 2.26
CA THR A 163 16.18 4.44 3.62
C THR A 163 16.93 3.55 4.60
N ARG A 164 17.10 2.26 4.29
CA ARG A 164 17.57 1.22 5.20
C ARG A 164 16.71 1.07 6.46
N THR A 165 15.43 1.41 6.36
CA THR A 165 14.43 1.24 7.41
C THR A 165 13.31 0.32 6.94
N LYS A 166 12.52 -0.18 7.89
CA LYS A 166 11.34 -1.00 7.56
C LYS A 166 10.22 -0.10 7.06
N PHE A 167 9.44 -0.60 6.11
CA PHE A 167 8.14 -0.03 5.78
C PHE A 167 7.14 -0.27 6.92
N GLN A 168 6.40 0.77 7.30
CA GLN A 168 5.65 0.82 8.57
C GLN A 168 4.15 1.04 8.37
N HIS A 169 3.72 1.51 7.19
CA HIS A 169 2.31 1.70 6.90
C HIS A 169 1.60 0.36 6.81
N ARG A 170 0.41 0.28 7.38
CA ARG A 170 -0.49 -0.85 7.19
C ARG A 170 -1.05 -0.80 5.78
N ILE A 171 -1.07 -1.94 5.09
CA ILE A 171 -1.80 -2.12 3.84
C ILE A 171 -3.00 -3.02 4.11
N LEU A 172 -4.19 -2.51 3.78
CA LEU A 172 -5.44 -3.23 3.81
C LEU A 172 -5.71 -3.80 2.41
N ASP A 173 -6.03 -5.08 2.34
CA ASP A 173 -6.38 -5.73 1.07
C ASP A 173 -7.88 -5.58 0.80
N THR A 174 -8.28 -5.10 -0.37
CA THR A 174 -9.71 -5.01 -0.70
C THR A 174 -10.41 -6.37 -0.74
N SER A 175 -9.67 -7.49 -0.87
CA SER A 175 -10.23 -8.84 -0.98
C SER A 175 -11.05 -9.29 0.22
N PHE A 176 -10.79 -8.81 1.45
CA PHE A 176 -11.64 -9.20 2.59
C PHE A 176 -13.05 -8.64 2.45
N LEU A 177 -13.20 -7.43 1.90
CA LEU A 177 -14.51 -6.84 1.61
C LEU A 177 -15.18 -7.53 0.43
N THR A 178 -14.43 -7.81 -0.64
CA THR A 178 -15.03 -8.47 -1.81
C THR A 178 -15.49 -9.88 -1.48
N GLN A 179 -14.71 -10.65 -0.70
CA GLN A 179 -15.08 -11.99 -0.24
C GLN A 179 -16.31 -11.99 0.66
N LEU A 180 -16.49 -10.95 1.49
CA LEU A 180 -17.66 -10.84 2.35
C LEU A 180 -18.97 -10.80 1.56
N PHE A 181 -18.97 -10.14 0.39
CA PHE A 181 -20.19 -9.93 -0.40
C PHE A 181 -20.25 -10.77 -1.68
N ASN A 182 -19.13 -11.35 -2.13
CA ASN A 182 -19.03 -12.18 -3.33
C ASN A 182 -18.17 -13.44 -3.08
N PRO A 183 -18.59 -14.35 -2.18
CA PRO A 183 -17.77 -15.49 -1.76
C PRO A 183 -17.55 -16.56 -2.85
N VAL A 184 -18.34 -16.56 -3.94
CA VAL A 184 -18.30 -17.58 -5.01
C VAL A 184 -17.77 -17.01 -6.33
N SER A 185 -17.12 -15.84 -6.31
CA SER A 185 -16.63 -15.23 -7.55
C SER A 185 -15.60 -16.13 -8.25
N SER A 186 -15.81 -16.37 -9.55
CA SER A 186 -14.91 -17.15 -10.40
C SER A 186 -13.61 -16.42 -10.72
N SER A 187 -13.60 -15.10 -10.57
CA SER A 187 -12.43 -14.25 -10.76
C SER A 187 -12.36 -13.19 -9.67
N ASN A 188 -11.14 -12.93 -9.22
CA ASN A 188 -10.84 -11.81 -8.33
C ASN A 188 -10.03 -10.74 -9.05
N ALA A 189 -9.98 -10.72 -10.39
CA ALA A 189 -9.32 -9.64 -11.10
C ALA A 189 -10.05 -8.32 -10.87
N LEU A 190 -9.30 -7.22 -10.76
CA LEU A 190 -9.85 -5.88 -10.51
C LEU A 190 -10.92 -5.50 -11.54
N GLU A 191 -10.65 -5.78 -12.82
CA GLU A 191 -11.57 -5.51 -13.93
C GLU A 191 -12.90 -6.27 -13.82
N ASP A 192 -12.87 -7.56 -13.45
CA ASP A 192 -14.06 -8.37 -13.29
C ASP A 192 -14.92 -7.89 -12.12
N LEU A 193 -14.26 -7.53 -11.01
CA LEU A 193 -14.92 -6.99 -9.83
C LEU A 193 -15.51 -5.60 -10.12
N CYS A 194 -14.78 -4.74 -10.83
CA CYS A 194 -15.27 -3.44 -11.28
C CYS A 194 -16.50 -3.60 -12.18
N ALA A 195 -16.43 -4.48 -13.19
CA ALA A 195 -17.55 -4.75 -14.09
C ALA A 195 -18.79 -5.25 -13.32
N GLY A 196 -18.62 -6.17 -12.37
CA GLY A 196 -19.71 -6.67 -11.53
C GLY A 196 -20.33 -5.61 -10.61
N CYS A 197 -19.61 -4.54 -10.29
CA CYS A 197 -20.11 -3.41 -9.50
C CYS A 197 -20.63 -2.24 -10.35
N GLY A 198 -20.57 -2.33 -11.68
CA GLY A 198 -20.90 -1.21 -12.57
C GLY A 198 -19.87 -0.07 -12.56
N ILE A 199 -18.62 -0.36 -12.15
CA ILE A 199 -17.52 0.60 -12.15
C ILE A 199 -16.86 0.61 -13.52
N GLU A 200 -16.77 1.81 -14.10
CA GLU A 200 -16.13 2.00 -15.40
C GLU A 200 -14.62 1.74 -15.33
N ILE A 201 -14.13 0.89 -16.24
CA ILE A 201 -12.71 0.60 -16.42
C ILE A 201 -12.07 1.73 -17.23
N LYS A 202 -11.15 2.47 -16.62
CA LYS A 202 -10.46 3.62 -17.23
C LYS A 202 -8.98 3.55 -16.90
N ASN A 203 -8.14 3.75 -17.93
CA ASN A 203 -6.68 3.79 -17.80
C ASN A 203 -6.12 2.58 -17.02
N ARG A 204 -6.52 1.37 -17.42
CA ARG A 204 -5.99 0.12 -16.85
C ARG A 204 -4.50 0.02 -17.14
N HIS A 205 -3.73 -0.54 -16.19
CA HIS A 205 -2.26 -0.62 -16.26
C HIS A 205 -1.59 0.75 -16.23
N HIS A 206 -2.22 1.68 -15.53
CA HIS A 206 -1.64 2.94 -15.15
C HIS A 206 -1.90 3.08 -13.66
N ALA A 207 -0.84 3.11 -12.84
CA ALA A 207 -0.95 3.07 -11.39
C ALA A 207 -2.00 4.05 -10.80
N LEU A 208 -2.12 5.29 -11.31
CA LEU A 208 -3.17 6.19 -10.83
C LEU A 208 -4.59 5.78 -11.27
N GLY A 209 -4.74 5.28 -12.51
CA GLY A 209 -6.03 4.80 -13.02
C GLY A 209 -6.51 3.59 -12.22
N ASP A 210 -5.59 2.67 -11.94
CA ASP A 210 -5.82 1.49 -11.13
C ASP A 210 -6.10 1.82 -9.66
N ALA A 211 -5.41 2.81 -9.09
CA ALA A 211 -5.74 3.34 -7.77
C ALA A 211 -7.17 3.92 -7.71
N PHE A 212 -7.62 4.66 -8.74
CA PHE A 212 -8.99 5.17 -8.81
C PHE A 212 -10.04 4.06 -8.96
N MET A 213 -9.77 3.04 -9.77
CA MET A 213 -10.66 1.88 -9.89
C MET A 213 -10.75 1.12 -8.56
N THR A 214 -9.61 0.87 -7.92
CA THR A 214 -9.53 0.25 -6.60
C THR A 214 -10.26 1.09 -5.55
N ALA A 215 -10.18 2.42 -5.63
CA ALA A 215 -10.88 3.32 -4.70
C ALA A 215 -12.40 3.27 -4.86
N ARG A 216 -12.89 3.21 -6.11
CA ARG A 216 -14.32 3.00 -6.38
C ARG A 216 -14.78 1.64 -5.85
N LEU A 217 -13.96 0.60 -6.04
CA LEU A 217 -14.26 -0.74 -5.56
C LEU A 217 -14.31 -0.77 -4.02
N TRP A 218 -13.33 -0.17 -3.37
CA TRP A 218 -13.26 -0.01 -1.92
C TRP A 218 -14.50 0.71 -1.39
N GLY A 219 -14.80 1.90 -1.91
CA GLY A 219 -15.97 2.68 -1.48
C GLY A 219 -17.29 1.94 -1.68
N TYR A 220 -17.44 1.21 -2.79
CA TYR A 220 -18.63 0.40 -3.06
C TYR A 220 -18.84 -0.69 -1.98
N TYR A 221 -17.83 -1.50 -1.68
CA TYR A 221 -17.99 -2.54 -0.67
C TYR A 221 -17.98 -2.02 0.77
N LEU A 222 -17.33 -0.87 1.02
CA LEU A 222 -17.41 -0.21 2.31
C LEU A 222 -18.84 0.28 2.60
N SER A 223 -19.51 0.86 1.59
CA SER A 223 -20.94 1.22 1.67
C SER A 223 -21.80 0.00 1.97
N LYS A 224 -21.58 -1.12 1.26
CA LYS A 224 -22.29 -2.38 1.56
C LYS A 224 -22.06 -2.89 2.98
N ALA A 225 -20.84 -2.75 3.51
CA ALA A 225 -20.55 -3.11 4.88
C ALA A 225 -21.33 -2.24 5.88
N GLN A 226 -21.42 -0.94 5.62
CA GLN A 226 -22.23 -0.03 6.43
C GLN A 226 -23.73 -0.40 6.36
N GLU A 227 -24.26 -0.68 5.17
CA GLU A 227 -25.65 -1.12 4.96
C GLU A 227 -25.96 -2.45 5.67
N ALA A 228 -24.97 -3.36 5.73
CA ALA A 228 -25.06 -4.61 6.48
C ALA A 228 -24.92 -4.44 8.01
N GLY A 229 -24.69 -3.21 8.49
CA GLY A 229 -24.64 -2.85 9.90
C GLY A 229 -23.25 -2.95 10.55
N PHE A 230 -22.18 -3.17 9.78
CA PHE A 230 -20.82 -3.11 10.30
C PHE A 230 -20.41 -1.66 10.61
N LYS A 231 -19.87 -1.44 11.81
CA LYS A 231 -19.49 -0.09 12.26
C LYS A 231 -18.04 0.24 11.95
N ASN A 232 -17.16 -0.74 11.93
CA ASN A 232 -15.72 -0.57 11.74
C ASN A 232 -15.08 -1.82 11.13
N LEU A 233 -13.81 -1.73 10.73
CA LEU A 233 -13.10 -2.84 10.08
C LEU A 233 -12.91 -4.04 11.03
N SER A 234 -12.76 -3.80 12.33
CA SER A 234 -12.60 -4.85 13.35
C SER A 234 -13.81 -5.79 13.38
N GLU A 235 -15.02 -5.26 13.33
CA GLU A 235 -16.25 -6.06 13.25
C GLU A 235 -16.29 -6.92 11.98
N ILE A 236 -15.85 -6.38 10.84
CA ILE A 236 -15.78 -7.12 9.57
C ILE A 236 -14.78 -8.28 9.66
N TYR A 237 -13.55 -8.01 10.13
CA TYR A 237 -12.54 -9.05 10.29
C TYR A 237 -12.99 -10.15 11.26
N ASN A 238 -13.60 -9.77 12.39
CA ASN A 238 -14.15 -10.71 13.36
C ASN A 238 -15.28 -11.55 12.77
N HIS A 239 -16.11 -10.97 11.91
CA HIS A 239 -17.16 -11.71 11.22
C HIS A 239 -16.56 -12.74 10.27
N ILE A 240 -15.67 -12.33 9.35
CA ILE A 240 -15.02 -13.23 8.39
C ILE A 240 -14.28 -14.38 9.10
N ALA A 241 -13.62 -14.09 10.22
CA ALA A 241 -12.89 -15.10 11.00
C ALA A 241 -13.79 -16.20 11.61
N ARG A 242 -15.10 -15.96 11.76
CA ARG A 242 -16.05 -16.97 12.27
C ARG A 242 -16.52 -17.96 11.22
N TYR A 243 -16.34 -17.64 9.94
CA TYR A 243 -16.78 -18.46 8.80
C TYR A 243 -15.61 -19.16 8.08
N ARG A 244 -14.39 -19.06 8.64
CA ARG A 244 -13.22 -19.85 8.27
C ARG A 244 -13.00 -20.97 9.26
#